data_AF-A0A1B8XUI3-F1
#
_entry.id   AF-A0A1B8XUI3-F1
#
_cell.length_a   1.000
_cell.length_b   1.000
_cell.length_c   1.000
_cell.angle_alpha   90.00
_cell.angle_beta   90.00
_cell.angle_gamma   90.00
#
_symmetry.space_group_name_H-M   'P 1'
#
loop_
_entity.id
_entity.type
_entity.pdbx_description
1 polymer ?
#
loop_
_entity_poly.entity_id
_entity_poly.type
_entity_poly.pdbx_seq_one_letter_code
_entity_poly.pdbx_strand_id
1 'polypeptide(L)'
;IQYEVTRIKQKMKDLASLHDKHLNRPTLDDSTEEEHAIEITTQEVTQMFHRCQRSVQSLQSRCRHCTEQEERLLRNVVSSLAQSLQDLSTNFRHTQSGYLKRMKNREERSKHFFDTSVPLMDDGEDNTLYDRGFTEDQLVLVQQNTLMVEERERELRQIVQSISDLNEVFRELAGMVVEQGTVLDRIDYNVEQACVKTEDGLKHLQKV
;
A
#
# COMPACT_ATOMS: atom_id res chain seq x y z
N ILE A 1 -0.64 7.42 -17.83
CA ILE A 1 -0.14 6.31 -16.97
C ILE A 1 1.13 6.72 -16.21
N GLN A 2 2.21 7.17 -16.86
CA GLN A 2 3.42 7.60 -16.12
C GLN A 2 3.16 8.70 -15.09
N TYR A 3 2.31 9.68 -15.40
CA TYR A 3 1.86 10.68 -14.43
C TYR A 3 1.20 10.07 -13.19
N GLU A 4 0.32 9.08 -13.37
CA GLU A 4 -0.34 8.38 -12.26
C GLU A 4 0.67 7.58 -11.42
N VAL A 5 1.63 6.91 -12.05
CA VAL A 5 2.72 6.18 -11.36
C VAL A 5 3.56 7.12 -10.50
N THR A 6 3.93 8.30 -11.03
CA THR A 6 4.65 9.32 -10.25
C THR A 6 3.81 9.85 -9.09
N ARG A 7 2.50 10.06 -9.32
CA ARG A 7 1.59 10.53 -8.27
C ARG A 7 1.36 9.47 -7.19
N ILE A 8 1.32 8.17 -7.53
CA ILE A 8 1.30 7.05 -6.57
C ILE A 8 2.55 7.12 -5.69
N LYS A 9 3.74 7.24 -6.30
CA LYS A 9 5.01 7.36 -5.56
C LYS A 9 4.99 8.53 -4.57
N GLN A 10 4.47 9.68 -4.98
CA GLN A 10 4.38 10.85 -4.11
C GLN A 10 3.41 10.58 -2.95
N LYS A 11 2.19 10.12 -3.22
CA LYS A 11 1.19 9.80 -2.19
C LYS A 11 1.67 8.74 -1.20
N MET A 12 2.44 7.75 -1.66
CA MET A 12 3.07 6.76 -0.78
C MET A 12 4.10 7.38 0.17
N LYS A 13 4.87 8.40 -0.29
CA LYS A 13 5.78 9.15 0.59
C LYS A 13 5.03 9.98 1.61
N ASP A 14 3.98 10.67 1.17
CA ASP A 14 3.14 11.49 2.06
C ASP A 14 2.49 10.61 3.13
N LEU A 15 1.99 9.44 2.73
CA LEU A 15 1.45 8.43 3.64
C LEU A 15 2.49 7.91 4.65
N ALA A 16 3.73 7.66 4.20
CA ALA A 16 4.81 7.26 5.11
C ALA A 16 5.12 8.35 6.15
N SER A 17 5.05 9.62 5.76
CA SER A 17 5.18 10.76 6.68
C SER A 17 4.03 10.79 7.71
N LEU A 18 2.79 10.57 7.25
CA LEU A 18 1.62 10.49 8.14
C LEU A 18 1.75 9.31 9.12
N HIS A 19 2.19 8.14 8.66
CA HIS A 19 2.46 6.99 9.52
C HIS A 19 3.46 7.31 10.63
N ASP A 20 4.57 7.97 10.29
CA ASP A 20 5.60 8.32 11.28
C ASP A 20 5.09 9.38 12.27
N LYS A 21 4.38 10.41 11.78
CA LYS A 21 3.74 11.43 12.61
C LYS A 21 2.77 10.78 13.62
N HIS A 22 1.90 9.89 13.14
CA HIS A 22 0.93 9.21 14.00
C HIS A 22 1.61 8.29 15.02
N LEU A 23 2.62 7.51 14.61
CA LEU A 23 3.33 6.59 15.48
C LEU A 23 4.12 7.30 16.59
N ASN A 24 4.63 8.50 16.32
CA ASN A 24 5.42 9.30 17.26
C ASN A 24 4.56 10.26 18.10
N ARG A 25 3.24 10.28 17.91
CA ARG A 25 2.33 11.15 18.66
C ARG A 25 2.32 10.82 20.16
N PRO A 26 2.36 11.82 21.06
CA PRO A 26 2.18 11.61 22.50
C PRO A 26 0.88 10.87 22.81
N THR A 27 0.88 10.04 23.84
CA THR A 27 -0.28 9.21 24.23
C THR A 27 -1.48 9.99 24.78
N LEU A 28 -1.31 11.29 25.08
CA LEU A 28 -2.34 12.18 25.64
C LEU A 28 -2.99 13.09 24.59
N ASP A 29 -2.52 13.02 23.36
CA ASP A 29 -3.17 13.68 22.24
C ASP A 29 -4.19 12.68 21.68
N ASP A 30 -5.48 13.03 21.71
CA ASP A 30 -6.62 12.21 21.25
C ASP A 30 -7.15 12.66 19.87
N SER A 31 -6.38 13.46 19.11
CA SER A 31 -6.74 13.84 17.74
C SER A 31 -7.04 12.60 16.86
N THR A 32 -8.06 12.65 16.00
CA THR A 32 -8.30 11.60 14.99
C THR A 32 -7.86 12.03 13.59
N GLU A 33 -7.27 13.23 13.48
CA GLU A 33 -6.92 13.85 12.20
C GLU A 33 -5.91 13.02 11.40
N GLU A 34 -4.87 12.50 12.06
CA GLU A 34 -3.88 11.66 11.36
C GLU A 34 -4.45 10.31 10.94
N GLU A 35 -5.28 9.68 11.78
CA GLU A 35 -5.85 8.36 11.49
C GLU A 35 -6.78 8.46 10.26
N HIS A 36 -7.64 9.49 10.23
CA HIS A 36 -8.48 9.79 9.08
C HIS A 36 -7.70 10.17 7.83
N ALA A 37 -6.64 10.98 7.95
CA ALA A 37 -5.78 11.34 6.82
C ALA A 37 -5.05 10.12 6.23
N ILE A 38 -4.63 9.18 7.09
CA ILE A 38 -4.04 7.91 6.68
C ILE A 38 -5.06 7.05 5.93
N GLU A 39 -6.30 6.94 6.43
CA GLU A 39 -7.38 6.21 5.76
C GLU A 39 -7.65 6.77 4.35
N ILE A 40 -7.88 8.09 4.25
CA ILE A 40 -8.14 8.77 2.96
C ILE A 40 -6.99 8.52 1.99
N THR A 41 -5.75 8.77 2.43
CA THR A 41 -4.57 8.63 1.56
C THR A 41 -4.38 7.17 1.13
N THR A 42 -4.68 6.20 2.01
CA THR A 42 -4.65 4.76 1.71
C THR A 42 -5.67 4.39 0.63
N GLN A 43 -6.90 4.88 0.75
CA GLN A 43 -7.94 4.66 -0.25
C GLN A 43 -7.60 5.32 -1.58
N GLU A 44 -7.08 6.55 -1.57
CA GLU A 44 -6.64 7.25 -2.78
C GLU A 44 -5.56 6.47 -3.54
N VAL A 45 -4.52 6.00 -2.83
CA VAL A 45 -3.45 5.19 -3.43
C VAL A 45 -4.01 3.90 -4.03
N THR A 46 -4.92 3.24 -3.33
CA THR A 46 -5.58 2.00 -3.80
C THR A 46 -6.39 2.25 -5.08
N GLN A 47 -7.20 3.31 -5.11
CA GLN A 47 -7.94 3.71 -6.31
C GLN A 47 -7.01 4.05 -7.48
N MET A 48 -5.88 4.69 -7.22
CA MET A 48 -4.88 5.00 -8.25
C MET A 48 -4.24 3.74 -8.84
N PHE A 49 -3.97 2.71 -8.02
CA PHE A 49 -3.52 1.40 -8.51
C PHE A 49 -4.55 0.78 -9.47
N HIS A 50 -5.83 0.74 -9.11
CA HIS A 50 -6.89 0.25 -9.99
C HIS A 50 -7.01 1.05 -11.29
N ARG A 51 -6.93 2.39 -11.22
CA ARG A 51 -6.95 3.24 -12.44
C ARG A 51 -5.77 2.93 -13.36
N CYS A 52 -4.57 2.75 -12.79
CA CYS A 52 -3.39 2.36 -13.56
C CYS A 52 -3.55 0.97 -14.18
N GLN A 53 -4.01 -0.01 -13.41
CA GLN A 53 -4.23 -1.38 -13.88
C GLN A 53 -5.23 -1.44 -15.04
N ARG A 54 -6.40 -0.78 -14.92
CA ARG A 54 -7.36 -0.66 -16.04
C ARG A 54 -6.76 0.02 -17.26
N SER A 55 -5.93 1.05 -17.07
CA SER A 55 -5.27 1.75 -18.17
C SER A 55 -4.25 0.85 -18.89
N VAL A 56 -3.51 0.02 -18.15
CA VAL A 56 -2.56 -0.95 -18.71
C VAL A 56 -3.29 -2.05 -19.48
N GLN A 57 -4.39 -2.58 -18.94
CA GLN A 57 -5.25 -3.56 -19.65
C GLN A 57 -5.87 -2.98 -20.93
N SER A 58 -6.31 -1.71 -20.90
CA SER A 58 -6.82 -1.03 -22.09
C SER A 58 -5.75 -0.84 -23.16
N LEU A 59 -4.49 -0.60 -22.79
CA LEU A 59 -3.39 -0.59 -23.76
C LEU A 59 -3.17 -1.97 -24.37
N GLN A 60 -3.24 -3.04 -23.56
CA GLN A 60 -3.09 -4.40 -24.06
C GLN A 60 -4.18 -4.79 -25.06
N SER A 61 -5.43 -4.37 -24.85
CA SER A 61 -6.53 -4.68 -25.80
C SER A 61 -6.40 -3.94 -27.14
N ARG A 62 -5.80 -2.74 -27.14
CA ARG A 62 -5.52 -1.97 -28.37
C ARG A 62 -4.45 -2.61 -29.25
N CYS A 63 -3.60 -3.47 -28.68
CA CYS A 63 -2.51 -4.17 -29.37
C CYS A 63 -2.99 -5.02 -30.56
N ARG A 64 -4.27 -5.46 -30.57
CA ARG A 64 -4.84 -6.33 -31.62
C ARG A 64 -5.05 -5.66 -32.98
N HIS A 65 -4.89 -4.35 -33.11
CA HIS A 65 -5.16 -3.60 -34.35
C HIS A 65 -3.93 -2.84 -34.88
N CYS A 66 -2.74 -3.17 -34.40
CA CYS A 66 -1.50 -2.44 -34.69
C CYS A 66 -0.64 -3.18 -35.72
N THR A 67 0.29 -2.46 -36.35
CA THR A 67 1.36 -3.08 -37.13
C THR A 67 2.27 -3.94 -36.23
N GLU A 68 3.02 -4.88 -36.80
CA GLU A 68 3.88 -5.79 -36.03
C GLU A 68 4.94 -5.04 -35.17
N GLN A 69 5.47 -3.93 -35.67
CA GLN A 69 6.40 -3.08 -34.91
C GLN A 69 5.72 -2.34 -33.76
N GLU A 70 4.54 -1.77 -33.99
CA GLU A 70 3.75 -1.12 -32.94
C GLU A 70 3.30 -2.11 -31.87
N GLU A 71 2.93 -3.34 -32.26
CA GLU A 71 2.56 -4.41 -31.34
C GLU A 71 3.74 -4.79 -30.43
N ARG A 72 4.96 -4.89 -30.98
CA ARG A 72 6.19 -5.14 -30.20
C ARG A 72 6.50 -4.00 -29.23
N LEU A 73 6.43 -2.75 -29.68
CA LEU A 73 6.67 -1.58 -28.83
C LEU A 73 5.63 -1.49 -27.71
N LEU A 74 4.35 -1.72 -28.02
CA LEU A 74 3.27 -1.64 -27.05
C LEU A 74 3.38 -2.73 -25.98
N ARG A 75 3.74 -3.96 -26.36
CA ARG A 75 4.07 -5.03 -25.40
C ARG A 75 5.17 -4.61 -24.42
N ASN A 76 6.28 -4.06 -24.93
CA ASN A 76 7.37 -3.58 -24.06
C ASN A 76 6.91 -2.50 -23.08
N VAL A 77 6.08 -1.55 -23.54
CA VAL A 77 5.52 -0.49 -22.70
C VAL A 77 4.58 -1.08 -21.63
N VAL A 78 3.65 -1.96 -22.02
CA VAL A 78 2.71 -2.61 -21.09
C VAL A 78 3.45 -3.36 -20.01
N SER A 79 4.46 -4.16 -20.38
CA SER A 79 5.22 -4.93 -19.39
C SER A 79 6.07 -4.04 -18.47
N SER A 80 6.72 -3.00 -19.00
CA SER A 80 7.48 -2.05 -18.15
C SER A 80 6.56 -1.35 -17.14
N LEU A 81 5.35 -0.96 -17.56
CA LEU A 81 4.34 -0.38 -16.68
C LEU A 81 3.81 -1.38 -15.65
N ALA A 82 3.54 -2.63 -16.06
CA ALA A 82 3.06 -3.68 -15.17
C ALA A 82 4.09 -4.01 -14.08
N GLN A 83 5.37 -4.15 -14.46
CA GLN A 83 6.47 -4.35 -13.52
C GLN A 83 6.58 -3.18 -12.53
N SER A 84 6.56 -1.94 -13.02
CA SER A 84 6.64 -0.77 -12.15
C SER A 84 5.47 -0.67 -11.18
N LEU A 85 4.25 -1.03 -11.60
CA LEU A 85 3.07 -1.08 -10.71
C LEU A 85 3.17 -2.22 -9.69
N GLN A 86 3.72 -3.37 -10.08
CA GLN A 86 3.93 -4.50 -9.19
C GLN A 86 4.94 -4.17 -8.08
N ASP A 87 6.05 -3.52 -8.43
CA ASP A 87 7.06 -3.07 -7.48
C ASP A 87 6.46 -2.05 -6.49
N LEU A 88 5.67 -1.09 -7.00
CA LEU A 88 4.98 -0.10 -6.17
C LEU A 88 3.93 -0.73 -5.25
N SER A 89 3.12 -1.66 -5.76
CA SER A 89 2.12 -2.38 -4.96
C SER A 89 2.80 -3.17 -3.84
N THR A 90 3.91 -3.85 -4.16
CA THR A 90 4.71 -4.58 -3.18
C THR A 90 5.25 -3.64 -2.09
N ASN A 91 5.83 -2.50 -2.47
CA ASN A 91 6.32 -1.51 -1.52
C ASN A 91 5.21 -0.94 -0.64
N PHE A 92 4.04 -0.64 -1.23
CA PHE A 92 2.88 -0.13 -0.49
C PHE A 92 2.41 -1.12 0.58
N ARG A 93 2.27 -2.40 0.20
CA ARG A 93 1.86 -3.46 1.14
C ARG A 93 2.86 -3.67 2.27
N HIS A 94 4.16 -3.61 1.98
CA HIS A 94 5.20 -3.68 3.01
C HIS A 94 5.12 -2.50 3.98
N THR A 95 4.97 -1.28 3.45
CA THR A 95 4.86 -0.06 4.26
C THR A 95 3.63 -0.11 5.16
N GLN A 96 2.48 -0.51 4.63
CA GLN A 96 1.25 -0.67 5.39
C GLN A 96 1.34 -1.78 6.44
N SER A 97 1.85 -2.96 6.07
CA SER A 97 2.03 -4.07 7.02
C SER A 97 2.99 -3.70 8.16
N GLY A 98 4.05 -2.96 7.84
CA GLY A 98 5.00 -2.44 8.83
C GLY A 98 4.35 -1.43 9.78
N TYR A 99 3.54 -0.50 9.25
CA TYR A 99 2.77 0.44 10.05
C TYR A 99 1.78 -0.27 10.99
N LEU A 100 0.95 -1.18 10.47
CA LEU A 100 0.00 -1.95 11.27
C LEU A 100 0.67 -2.76 12.39
N LYS A 101 1.84 -3.36 12.10
CA LYS A 101 2.62 -4.09 13.11
C LYS A 101 3.13 -3.15 14.22
N ARG A 102 3.64 -1.97 13.86
CA ARG A 102 4.09 -0.97 14.85
C ARG A 102 2.93 -0.45 15.70
N MET A 103 1.76 -0.24 15.10
CA MET A 103 0.53 0.15 15.79
C MET A 103 0.09 -0.90 16.82
N LYS A 104 0.01 -2.17 16.40
CA LYS A 104 -0.33 -3.28 17.28
C LYS A 104 0.65 -3.40 18.47
N ASN A 105 1.96 -3.31 18.20
CA ASN A 105 2.97 -3.37 19.25
C ASN A 105 2.85 -2.21 20.26
N ARG A 106 2.48 -1.01 19.79
CA ARG A 106 2.23 0.16 20.66
C ARG A 106 1.03 -0.07 21.56
N GLU A 107 -0.05 -0.64 21.01
CA GLU A 107 -1.27 -0.94 21.75
C GLU A 107 -1.06 -2.05 22.80
N GLU A 108 -0.37 -3.14 22.44
CA GLU A 108 -0.02 -4.21 23.37
C GLU A 108 0.81 -3.68 24.55
N ARG A 109 1.81 -2.82 24.29
CA ARG A 109 2.62 -2.21 25.34
C ARG A 109 1.81 -1.29 26.25
N SER A 110 0.83 -0.57 25.70
CA SER A 110 -0.10 0.25 26.49
C SER A 110 -0.97 -0.64 27.37
N LYS A 111 -1.60 -1.68 26.80
CA LYS A 111 -2.41 -2.65 27.54
C LYS A 111 -1.63 -3.29 28.69
N HIS A 112 -0.39 -3.72 28.48
CA HIS A 112 0.45 -4.25 29.55
C HIS A 112 0.74 -3.25 30.68
N PHE A 113 0.84 -1.95 30.40
CA PHE A 113 1.04 -0.93 31.43
C PHE A 113 -0.20 -0.72 32.31
N PHE A 114 -1.41 -0.83 31.74
CA PHE A 114 -2.67 -0.68 32.47
C PHE A 114 -3.17 -1.99 33.12
N ASP A 115 -2.91 -3.14 32.49
CA ASP A 115 -3.32 -4.47 32.96
C ASP A 115 -2.34 -5.07 33.98
N THR A 116 -1.08 -4.59 33.98
CA THR A 116 -0.25 -4.67 35.18
C THR A 116 -0.84 -3.69 36.18
N SER A 117 -1.92 -4.12 36.83
CA SER A 117 -2.39 -3.57 38.09
C SER A 117 -1.16 -3.36 38.96
N VAL A 118 -0.72 -2.10 39.06
CA VAL A 118 0.12 -1.68 40.16
C VAL A 118 -0.67 -2.14 41.38
N PRO A 119 -0.14 -3.03 42.24
CA PRO A 119 -0.72 -3.17 43.55
C PRO A 119 -0.60 -1.76 44.11
N LEU A 120 -1.71 -1.02 44.20
CA LEU A 120 -1.76 0.14 45.05
C LEU A 120 -1.20 -0.39 46.37
N MET A 121 -0.03 0.11 46.76
CA MET A 121 0.53 -0.24 48.05
C MET A 121 -0.58 0.07 49.04
N ASP A 122 -1.09 -1.00 49.63
CA ASP A 122 -1.99 -1.01 50.77
C ASP A 122 -1.20 -0.38 51.93
N ASP A 123 -1.11 0.95 51.92
CA ASP A 123 -0.74 1.71 53.09
C ASP A 123 -2.00 1.72 53.94
N GLY A 124 -1.97 0.88 54.97
CA GLY A 124 -3.14 0.56 55.78
C GLY A 124 -3.83 1.79 56.34
N GLU A 125 -5.13 1.59 56.60
CA GLU A 125 -6.11 2.51 57.20
C GLU A 125 -7.01 3.28 56.22
N ASP A 126 -7.99 2.58 55.64
CA ASP A 126 -9.43 2.90 55.73
C ASP A 126 -10.22 2.05 54.71
N ASN A 127 -10.86 0.99 55.19
CA ASN A 127 -11.55 0.01 54.36
C ASN A 127 -12.97 0.47 53.94
N THR A 128 -13.17 1.78 53.74
CA THR A 128 -14.46 2.38 53.31
C THR A 128 -14.41 3.02 51.92
N LEU A 129 -13.25 3.03 51.25
CA LEU A 129 -13.08 3.70 49.95
C LEU A 129 -13.35 2.81 48.72
N TYR A 130 -13.39 1.49 48.88
CA TYR A 130 -13.52 0.55 47.76
C TYR A 130 -14.97 0.40 47.22
N ASP A 131 -15.95 1.11 47.78
CA ASP A 131 -17.37 1.07 47.36
C ASP A 131 -17.85 2.38 46.67
N ARG A 132 -16.93 3.27 46.28
CA ARG A 132 -17.26 4.35 45.33
C ARG A 132 -16.97 3.86 43.91
N GLY A 133 -17.99 3.29 43.27
CA GLY A 133 -17.95 3.08 41.82
C GLY A 133 -17.57 4.36 41.07
N PHE A 134 -17.09 4.23 39.82
CA PHE A 134 -16.71 5.36 38.96
C PHE A 134 -17.72 6.51 39.08
N THR A 135 -17.24 7.73 39.25
CA THR A 135 -18.13 8.91 39.18
C THR A 135 -18.78 8.98 37.81
N GLU A 136 -19.95 9.62 37.69
CA GLU A 136 -20.66 9.76 36.41
C GLU A 136 -19.75 10.37 35.32
N ASP A 137 -18.93 11.36 35.68
CA ASP A 137 -17.91 11.96 34.81
C ASP A 137 -16.82 10.95 34.37
N GLN A 138 -16.38 10.07 35.28
CA GLN A 138 -15.43 9.01 34.95
C GLN A 138 -16.06 7.95 34.02
N LEU A 139 -17.34 7.64 34.22
CA LEU A 139 -18.07 6.70 33.37
C LEU A 139 -18.23 7.23 31.95
N VAL A 140 -18.53 8.52 31.80
CA VAL A 140 -18.60 9.22 30.50
C VAL A 140 -17.24 9.21 29.80
N LEU A 141 -16.15 9.46 30.54
CA LEU A 141 -14.79 9.41 29.97
C LEU A 141 -14.40 8.01 29.49
N VAL A 142 -14.77 6.97 30.25
CA VAL A 142 -14.55 5.57 29.84
C VAL A 142 -15.37 5.23 28.59
N GLN A 143 -16.63 5.67 28.52
CA GLN A 143 -17.46 5.50 27.32
C GLN A 143 -16.88 6.22 26.11
N GLN A 144 -16.44 7.47 26.24
CA GLN A 144 -15.80 8.21 25.14
C GLN A 144 -14.52 7.51 24.66
N ASN A 145 -13.66 7.07 25.58
CA ASN A 145 -12.45 6.30 25.24
C ASN A 145 -12.80 5.00 24.51
N THR A 146 -13.85 4.30 24.93
CA THR A 146 -14.29 3.05 24.28
C THR A 146 -14.71 3.30 22.83
N LEU A 147 -15.48 4.36 22.59
CA LEU A 147 -15.91 4.75 21.24
C LEU A 147 -14.72 5.13 20.34
N MET A 148 -13.73 5.85 20.87
CA MET A 148 -12.51 6.20 20.13
C MET A 148 -11.69 4.96 19.74
N VAL A 149 -11.58 3.98 20.63
CA VAL A 149 -10.90 2.70 20.33
C VAL A 149 -11.62 1.94 19.22
N GLU A 150 -12.96 1.86 19.27
CA GLU A 150 -13.76 1.19 18.25
C GLU A 150 -13.61 1.85 16.86
N GLU A 151 -13.58 3.18 16.81
CA GLU A 151 -13.35 3.96 15.59
C GLU A 151 -11.97 3.69 15.00
N ARG A 152 -10.92 3.75 15.81
CA ARG A 152 -9.56 3.40 15.40
C ARG A 152 -9.46 1.98 14.85
N GLU A 153 -10.10 1.00 15.50
CA GLU A 153 -10.12 -0.37 14.98
C GLU A 153 -10.82 -0.47 13.63
N ARG A 154 -11.89 0.30 13.40
CA ARG A 154 -12.60 0.36 12.12
C ARG A 154 -11.68 0.88 11.02
N GLU A 155 -10.92 1.93 11.28
CA GLU A 155 -9.97 2.50 10.33
C GLU A 155 -8.83 1.53 10.00
N LEU A 156 -8.28 0.85 11.00
CA LEU A 156 -7.28 -0.21 10.79
C LEU A 156 -7.84 -1.35 9.93
N ARG A 157 -9.10 -1.75 10.13
CA ARG A 157 -9.78 -2.73 9.27
C ARG A 157 -9.89 -2.27 7.82
N GLN A 158 -10.18 -0.99 7.57
CA GLN A 158 -10.24 -0.44 6.21
C GLN A 158 -8.87 -0.42 5.52
N ILE A 159 -7.78 -0.15 6.26
CA ILE A 159 -6.41 -0.27 5.73
C ILE A 159 -6.13 -1.73 5.33
N VAL A 160 -6.47 -2.69 6.19
CA VAL A 160 -6.31 -4.13 5.87
C VAL A 160 -7.11 -4.53 4.64
N GLN A 161 -8.35 -4.03 4.51
CA GLN A 161 -9.18 -4.27 3.33
C GLN A 161 -8.51 -3.70 2.07
N SER A 162 -7.98 -2.47 2.13
CA SER A 162 -7.27 -1.85 1.02
C SER A 162 -6.03 -2.65 0.58
N ILE A 163 -5.29 -3.23 1.53
CA ILE A 163 -4.17 -4.16 1.24
C ILE A 163 -4.70 -5.44 0.57
N SER A 164 -5.84 -5.95 1.02
CA SER A 164 -6.47 -7.15 0.47
C SER A 164 -6.90 -6.93 -0.98
N ASP A 165 -7.57 -5.81 -1.26
CA ASP A 165 -8.05 -5.43 -2.59
C ASP A 165 -6.88 -5.30 -3.59
N LEU A 166 -5.73 -4.79 -3.13
CA LEU A 166 -4.51 -4.74 -3.93
C LEU A 166 -3.93 -6.11 -4.28
N ASN A 167 -4.28 -7.20 -3.58
CA ASN A 167 -3.87 -8.54 -4.01
C ASN A 167 -4.45 -8.92 -5.37
N GLU A 168 -5.67 -8.48 -5.66
CA GLU A 168 -6.30 -8.76 -6.96
C GLU A 168 -5.53 -8.04 -8.07
N VAL A 169 -5.29 -6.73 -7.90
CA VAL A 169 -4.45 -5.93 -8.79
C VAL A 169 -3.07 -6.57 -8.98
N PHE A 170 -2.43 -7.01 -7.89
CA PHE A 170 -1.12 -7.65 -7.94
C PHE A 170 -1.14 -8.94 -8.77
N ARG A 171 -2.13 -9.82 -8.58
CA ARG A 171 -2.25 -11.08 -9.34
C ARG A 171 -2.45 -10.83 -10.82
N GLU A 172 -3.29 -9.87 -11.18
CA GLU A 172 -3.54 -9.52 -12.58
C GLU A 172 -2.31 -8.91 -13.25
N LEU A 173 -1.62 -7.99 -12.57
CA LEU A 173 -0.37 -7.41 -13.07
C LEU A 173 0.72 -8.48 -13.22
N ALA A 174 0.85 -9.39 -12.25
CA ALA A 174 1.81 -10.49 -12.30
C ALA A 174 1.54 -11.43 -13.49
N GLY A 175 0.28 -11.76 -13.75
CA GLY A 175 -0.12 -12.53 -14.94
C GLY A 175 0.35 -11.85 -16.24
N MET A 176 0.13 -10.53 -16.36
CA MET A 176 0.56 -9.78 -17.55
C MET A 176 2.09 -9.74 -17.73
N VAL A 177 2.88 -9.79 -16.65
CA VAL A 177 4.35 -9.82 -16.72
C VAL A 177 4.85 -11.21 -17.13
N VAL A 178 4.25 -12.28 -16.59
CA VAL A 178 4.64 -13.67 -16.88
C VAL A 178 4.33 -14.07 -18.32
N GLU A 179 3.15 -13.70 -18.84
CA GLU A 179 2.73 -14.03 -20.22
C GLU A 179 3.63 -13.39 -21.30
N GLN A 180 4.33 -12.31 -20.98
CA GLN A 180 5.16 -11.57 -21.93
C GLN A 180 6.65 -12.01 -21.91
N GLY A 181 7.05 -12.97 -21.06
CA GLY A 181 8.44 -13.44 -20.91
C GLY A 181 9.32 -12.55 -20.01
N THR A 182 10.53 -13.01 -19.63
CA THR A 182 11.40 -12.22 -18.75
C THR A 182 12.03 -11.04 -19.49
N VAL A 183 12.37 -9.95 -18.78
CA VAL A 183 13.04 -8.77 -19.38
C VAL A 183 14.34 -9.16 -20.11
N LEU A 184 15.02 -10.22 -19.64
CA LEU A 184 16.28 -10.70 -20.20
C LEU A 184 16.07 -11.38 -21.56
N ASP A 185 15.08 -12.30 -21.66
CA ASP A 185 14.72 -12.97 -22.93
C ASP A 185 14.39 -11.97 -24.05
N ARG A 186 13.89 -10.79 -23.67
CA ARG A 186 13.50 -9.74 -24.62
C ARG A 186 14.67 -8.88 -25.09
N ILE A 187 15.68 -8.64 -24.25
CA ILE A 187 16.89 -7.92 -24.67
C ILE A 187 17.63 -8.78 -25.67
N ASP A 188 17.82 -10.06 -25.35
CA ASP A 188 18.50 -11.00 -26.23
C ASP A 188 17.75 -11.13 -27.56
N TYR A 189 16.42 -11.29 -27.53
CA TYR A 189 15.59 -11.32 -28.73
C TYR A 189 15.66 -10.02 -29.57
N ASN A 190 15.62 -8.85 -28.93
CA ASN A 190 15.68 -7.57 -29.67
C ASN A 190 17.06 -7.32 -30.29
N VAL A 191 18.13 -7.69 -29.59
CA VAL A 191 19.51 -7.62 -30.10
C VAL A 191 19.70 -8.59 -31.26
N GLU A 192 19.22 -9.83 -31.11
CA GLU A 192 19.25 -10.84 -32.17
C GLU A 192 18.47 -10.38 -33.41
N GLN A 193 17.26 -9.83 -33.23
CA GLN A 193 16.47 -9.31 -34.35
C GLN A 193 17.08 -8.07 -35.01
N ALA A 194 17.76 -7.20 -34.25
CA ALA A 194 18.51 -6.09 -34.83
C ALA A 194 19.69 -6.61 -35.66
N CYS A 195 20.38 -7.65 -35.20
CA CYS A 195 21.46 -8.31 -35.93
C CYS A 195 20.95 -8.90 -37.26
N VAL A 196 19.88 -9.69 -37.22
CA VAL A 196 19.25 -10.30 -38.41
C VAL A 196 18.83 -9.24 -39.43
N LYS A 197 18.16 -8.17 -38.99
CA LYS A 197 17.75 -7.08 -39.89
C LYS A 197 18.91 -6.34 -40.52
N THR A 198 20.03 -6.21 -39.80
CA THR A 198 21.24 -5.56 -40.32
C THR A 198 21.93 -6.44 -41.37
N GLU A 199 22.02 -7.75 -41.13
CA GLU A 199 22.49 -8.72 -42.13
C GLU A 199 21.62 -8.74 -43.38
N ASP A 200 20.30 -8.73 -43.23
CA ASP A 200 19.40 -8.70 -44.36
C ASP A 200 19.52 -7.39 -45.13
N GLY A 201 19.66 -6.25 -44.45
CA GLY A 201 19.97 -4.96 -45.08
C GLY A 201 21.26 -5.02 -45.91
N LEU A 202 22.32 -5.65 -45.38
CA LEU A 202 23.59 -5.85 -46.09
C LEU A 202 23.40 -6.73 -47.34
N LYS A 203 22.65 -7.83 -47.24
CA LYS A 203 22.35 -8.71 -48.40
C LYS A 203 21.56 -7.98 -49.48
N HIS A 204 20.63 -7.09 -49.11
CA HIS A 204 19.89 -6.29 -50.08
C HIS A 204 20.78 -5.26 -50.77
N LEU A 205 21.74 -4.66 -50.07
CA LEU A 205 22.74 -3.76 -50.66
C LEU A 205 23.71 -4.49 -51.59
N GLN A 206 24.07 -5.74 -51.30
CA GLN A 206 24.95 -6.55 -52.16
C GLN A 206 24.27 -7.10 -53.43
N LYS A 207 22.93 -7.04 -53.50
CA LYS A 207 22.16 -7.46 -54.68
C LYS A 207 21.90 -6.32 -55.68
N VAL A 208 22.33 -5.10 -55.37
CA VAL A 208 22.30 -3.91 -56.24
C VAL A 208 23.68 -3.71 -56.88
#